data_AF-A0A1B6DU44-F1
#
_entry.id   AF-A0A1B6DU44-F1
#
_cell.length_a   1.000
_cell.length_b   1.000
_cell.length_c   1.000
_cell.angle_alpha   90.00
_cell.angle_beta   90.00
_cell.angle_gamma   90.00
#
_symmetry.space_group_name_H-M   'P 1'
#
loop_
_entity.id
_entity.type
_entity.pdbx_description
1 polymer ?
#
loop_
_entity_poly.entity_id
_entity_poly.type
_entity_poly.pdbx_seq_one_letter_code
_entity_poly.pdbx_strand_id
1 'polypeptide(L)'
;MLRGPACSDTVEPLAGVSRHFHTVVISYSAEGSSFSDRKKYPYFFRTIGENNQYQQVYLQLLQHLKWAKIGALAEDGHKYSEYLSHMQLVLKKNNITFEFNNKFPPQGNIENIKQYLQEMVQENIRIIIGDVYDDVARTVMCIAYQMGMTAYNSYVWFLPSWLSSDWYDTDKYNKKNNESVECSTEQMVMAINGYFSLSHAPFGPEDSLTHENITVKQWKENFMKSGTNYSTPDKISDYAGYAYDAVWMYAYALRKLYDENSTHLSGLHNENTTKRLVEILKETNFQGVSGTVQFRGRASRISVVHVNQWYFNKSTDKVKSIVGIFEPNNSINNQDPLAGKLKVDDYLIHWLTPDGEIPKDGMIPPPLCLVEGFKNLLGVKDCEIAIVIANVMGFLFIGSILLIVFIRFYQIKKDELEKIKNNNDVLNIANKLDKWEIARVNVVINRKIGEGAFGYVYGGEAFFDGSSRCKNLKNWFYIRRKTRFSQRSRSYETI
;
A
#
# COMPACT_ATOMS: atom_id res chain seq x y z
N MET A 1 15.50 -39.65 23.26
CA MET A 1 15.08 -38.75 22.17
C MET A 1 13.57 -38.71 22.16
N LEU A 2 12.98 -37.52 22.22
CA LEU A 2 11.56 -37.37 21.92
C LEU A 2 11.45 -37.12 20.41
N ARG A 3 10.86 -38.05 19.66
CA ARG A 3 10.42 -37.76 18.29
C ARG A 3 9.26 -36.78 18.45
N GLY A 4 9.53 -35.50 18.19
CA GLY A 4 8.62 -34.41 18.52
C GLY A 4 7.28 -34.60 17.80
N PRO A 5 6.16 -34.17 18.40
CA PRO A 5 4.86 -34.25 17.73
C PRO A 5 4.86 -33.43 16.43
N ALA A 6 3.89 -33.77 15.59
CA ALA A 6 3.82 -33.27 14.22
C ALA A 6 3.43 -31.79 14.14
N CYS A 7 2.60 -31.31 15.07
CA CYS A 7 2.05 -29.95 15.03
C CYS A 7 2.93 -28.95 15.79
N SER A 8 3.03 -27.73 15.28
CA SER A 8 3.78 -26.64 15.92
C SER A 8 3.29 -26.36 17.34
N ASP A 9 1.97 -26.30 17.53
CA ASP A 9 1.36 -25.93 18.82
C ASP A 9 1.64 -26.98 19.91
N THR A 10 1.79 -28.26 19.55
CA THR A 10 2.08 -29.34 20.50
C THR A 10 3.57 -29.49 20.79
N VAL A 11 4.45 -29.17 19.83
CA VAL A 11 5.90 -29.28 20.04
C VAL A 11 6.48 -28.09 20.80
N GLU A 12 5.86 -26.91 20.77
CA GLU A 12 6.32 -25.72 21.51
C GLU A 12 6.52 -25.96 23.01
N PRO A 13 5.52 -26.44 23.78
CA PRO A 13 5.70 -26.69 25.20
C PRO A 13 6.76 -27.77 25.46
N LEU A 14 6.81 -28.82 24.64
CA LEU A 14 7.80 -29.90 24.76
C LEU A 14 9.23 -29.39 24.51
N ALA A 15 9.42 -28.56 23.48
CA ALA A 15 10.68 -27.93 23.17
C ALA A 15 11.13 -27.00 24.31
N GLY A 16 10.20 -26.24 24.90
CA GLY A 16 10.50 -25.35 26.04
C GLY A 16 10.95 -26.11 27.29
N VAL A 17 10.28 -27.23 27.59
CA VAL A 17 10.60 -28.07 28.76
C VAL A 17 11.88 -28.91 28.54
N SER A 18 12.21 -29.24 27.29
CA SER A 18 13.36 -30.08 26.93
C SER A 18 14.71 -29.61 27.53
N ARG A 19 14.85 -28.30 27.75
CA ARG A 19 16.04 -27.69 28.37
C ARG A 19 16.29 -28.17 29.80
N HIS A 20 15.24 -28.47 30.54
CA HIS A 20 15.31 -28.92 31.94
C HIS A 20 15.70 -30.41 32.04
N PHE A 21 15.42 -31.18 30.99
CA PHE A 21 15.70 -32.61 30.92
C PHE A 21 16.90 -32.95 30.04
N HIS A 22 17.65 -31.93 29.58
CA HIS A 22 18.80 -32.09 28.69
C HIS A 22 18.51 -33.06 27.54
N THR A 23 17.36 -32.85 26.88
CA THR A 23 16.86 -33.78 25.85
C THR A 23 16.73 -33.06 24.53
N VAL A 24 17.36 -33.59 23.49
CA VAL A 24 17.16 -33.11 22.13
C VAL A 24 15.78 -33.54 21.62
N VAL A 25 15.05 -32.58 21.04
CA VAL A 25 13.77 -32.78 20.37
C VAL A 25 13.97 -32.51 18.89
N ILE A 26 13.65 -33.50 18.05
CA ILE A 26 13.69 -33.35 16.57
C ILE A 26 12.26 -33.53 16.05
N SER A 27 11.70 -32.47 15.44
CA SER A 27 10.41 -32.53 14.74
C SER A 27 10.62 -32.68 13.23
N TYR A 28 9.72 -33.40 12.57
CA TYR A 28 9.77 -33.61 11.12
C TYR A 28 8.72 -32.79 10.35
N SER A 29 7.80 -32.10 11.04
CA SER A 29 6.66 -31.41 10.40
C SER A 29 6.19 -30.13 11.09
N ALA A 30 6.82 -29.71 12.20
CA ALA A 30 6.48 -28.44 12.83
C ALA A 30 7.10 -27.27 12.06
N GLU A 31 6.30 -26.52 11.30
CA GLU A 31 6.75 -25.46 10.39
C GLU A 31 6.72 -24.04 10.99
N GLY A 32 6.05 -23.84 12.14
CA GLY A 32 5.84 -22.51 12.74
C GLY A 32 7.13 -21.72 13.01
N SER A 33 7.06 -20.39 13.04
CA SER A 33 8.26 -19.54 13.18
C SER A 33 8.72 -19.32 14.63
N SER A 34 7.96 -19.76 15.64
CA SER A 34 8.25 -19.47 17.06
C SER A 34 9.53 -20.14 17.58
N PHE A 35 10.05 -21.17 16.91
CA PHE A 35 11.18 -22.00 17.34
C PHE A 35 12.57 -21.40 17.06
N SER A 36 12.63 -20.20 16.47
CA SER A 36 13.88 -19.56 16.07
C SER A 36 14.75 -19.10 17.25
N ASP A 37 14.17 -18.82 18.42
CA ASP A 37 14.92 -18.38 19.61
C ASP A 37 15.66 -19.54 20.28
N ARG A 38 16.98 -19.62 20.07
CA ARG A 38 17.85 -20.63 20.67
C ARG A 38 18.06 -20.47 22.18
N LYS A 39 17.79 -19.31 22.76
CA LYS A 39 17.81 -19.14 24.22
C LYS A 39 16.58 -19.82 24.84
N LYS A 40 15.42 -19.71 24.18
CA LYS A 40 14.18 -20.37 24.60
C LYS A 40 14.18 -21.87 24.28
N TYR A 41 14.67 -22.23 23.09
CA TYR A 41 14.67 -23.61 22.57
C TYR A 41 16.08 -24.10 22.18
N PRO A 42 17.00 -24.29 23.15
CA PRO A 42 18.39 -24.63 22.86
C PRO A 42 18.56 -26.02 22.21
N TYR A 43 17.69 -26.97 22.56
CA TYR A 43 17.76 -28.38 22.18
C TYR A 43 16.74 -28.81 21.12
N PHE A 44 16.04 -27.85 20.50
CA PHE A 44 15.09 -28.13 19.43
C PHE A 44 15.77 -28.09 18.06
N PHE A 45 15.45 -29.08 17.23
CA PHE A 45 15.80 -29.13 15.81
C PHE A 45 14.60 -29.60 14.99
N ARG A 46 14.60 -29.30 13.69
CA ARG A 46 13.62 -29.85 12.75
C ARG A 46 14.16 -30.10 11.36
N THR A 47 13.73 -31.18 10.73
CA THR A 47 14.14 -31.53 9.36
C THR A 47 13.28 -30.89 8.28
N ILE A 48 12.11 -30.38 8.64
CA ILE A 48 11.32 -29.50 7.78
C ILE A 48 11.81 -28.05 7.88
N GLY A 49 11.50 -27.26 6.84
CA GLY A 49 11.79 -25.84 6.81
C GLY A 49 10.93 -25.03 7.79
N GLU A 50 11.28 -23.76 7.94
CA GLU A 50 10.50 -22.79 8.72
C GLU A 50 9.65 -21.94 7.77
N ASN A 51 8.38 -21.68 8.12
CA ASN A 51 7.50 -20.80 7.32
C ASN A 51 8.04 -19.38 7.15
N ASN A 52 8.95 -18.94 8.03
CA ASN A 52 9.68 -17.68 7.89
C ASN A 52 10.52 -17.61 6.58
N GLN A 53 10.82 -18.74 5.92
CA GLN A 53 11.39 -18.73 4.57
C GLN A 53 10.42 -18.15 3.53
N TYR A 54 9.11 -18.27 3.73
CA TYR A 54 8.09 -17.78 2.80
C TYR A 54 8.15 -16.27 2.58
N GLN A 55 8.65 -15.49 3.55
CA GLN A 55 8.80 -14.04 3.36
C GLN A 55 9.71 -13.68 2.16
N GLN A 56 10.75 -14.48 1.91
CA GLN A 56 11.67 -14.26 0.79
C GLN A 56 11.06 -14.72 -0.53
N VAL A 57 10.24 -15.79 -0.48
CA VAL A 57 9.50 -16.30 -1.63
C VAL A 57 8.43 -15.31 -2.06
N TYR A 58 7.59 -14.84 -1.14
CA TYR A 58 6.60 -13.80 -1.39
C TYR A 58 7.26 -12.53 -1.91
N LEU A 59 8.32 -12.03 -1.27
CA LEU A 59 9.02 -10.84 -1.73
C LEU A 59 9.43 -10.95 -3.22
N GLN A 60 10.11 -12.03 -3.60
CA GLN A 60 10.58 -12.20 -4.97
C GLN A 60 9.44 -12.46 -5.96
N LEU A 61 8.40 -13.21 -5.55
CA LEU A 61 7.23 -13.48 -6.38
C LEU A 61 6.42 -12.20 -6.66
N LEU A 62 6.17 -11.40 -5.63
CA LEU A 62 5.45 -10.13 -5.74
C LEU A 62 6.23 -9.14 -6.63
N GLN A 63 7.55 -9.07 -6.48
CA GLN A 63 8.41 -8.26 -7.35
C GLN A 63 8.39 -8.72 -8.81
N HIS A 64 8.44 -10.03 -9.04
CA HIS A 64 8.37 -10.63 -10.39
C HIS A 64 7.05 -10.31 -11.09
N LEU A 65 5.93 -10.45 -10.36
CA LEU A 65 4.57 -10.17 -10.86
C LEU A 65 4.18 -8.69 -10.79
N LYS A 66 5.09 -7.82 -10.30
CA LYS A 66 4.87 -6.37 -10.14
C LYS A 66 3.67 -6.01 -9.26
N TRP A 67 3.41 -6.81 -8.24
CA TRP A 67 2.41 -6.52 -7.23
C TRP A 67 3.05 -5.82 -6.03
N ALA A 68 2.51 -4.68 -5.65
CA ALA A 68 2.98 -3.87 -4.55
C ALA A 68 1.89 -3.61 -3.48
N LYS A 69 0.64 -4.06 -3.69
CA LYS A 69 -0.45 -4.00 -2.71
C LYS A 69 -1.00 -5.39 -2.40
N ILE A 70 -0.92 -5.81 -1.14
CA ILE A 70 -1.41 -7.12 -0.69
C ILE A 70 -2.19 -7.01 0.63
N GLY A 71 -3.04 -8.01 0.90
CA GLY A 71 -3.68 -8.24 2.19
C GLY A 71 -3.50 -9.67 2.66
N ALA A 72 -3.72 -9.89 3.96
CA ALA A 72 -3.75 -11.21 4.57
C ALA A 72 -4.84 -11.30 5.62
N LEU A 73 -5.40 -12.50 5.71
CA LEU A 73 -6.39 -12.90 6.68
C LEU A 73 -5.91 -14.21 7.31
N ALA A 74 -5.67 -14.20 8.61
CA ALA A 74 -5.12 -15.36 9.30
C ALA A 74 -5.87 -15.66 10.60
N GLU A 75 -5.87 -16.92 10.98
CA GLU A 75 -6.42 -17.36 12.27
C GLU A 75 -5.44 -17.02 13.41
N ASP A 76 -5.96 -16.51 14.52
CA ASP A 76 -5.21 -16.18 15.73
C ASP A 76 -4.96 -17.42 16.60
N GLY A 77 -3.92 -17.37 17.42
CA GLY A 77 -3.57 -18.46 18.34
C GLY A 77 -2.68 -19.56 17.76
N HIS A 78 -2.46 -19.59 16.44
CA HIS A 78 -1.63 -20.60 15.78
C HIS A 78 -0.23 -20.12 15.40
N LYS A 79 0.75 -21.01 15.56
CA LYS A 79 2.17 -20.69 15.25
C LYS A 79 2.50 -20.63 13.77
N TYR A 80 1.60 -21.09 12.91
CA TYR A 80 1.82 -21.15 11.46
C TYR A 80 1.73 -19.77 10.80
N SER A 81 0.86 -18.87 11.27
CA SER A 81 0.65 -17.53 10.70
C SER A 81 1.62 -16.45 11.21
N GLU A 82 2.52 -16.79 12.14
CA GLU A 82 3.46 -15.84 12.75
C GLU A 82 4.45 -15.21 11.74
N TYR A 83 4.75 -15.88 10.62
CA TYR A 83 5.63 -15.31 9.59
C TYR A 83 5.03 -14.08 8.91
N LEU A 84 3.70 -13.90 8.91
CA LEU A 84 3.04 -12.74 8.27
C LEU A 84 3.50 -11.42 8.90
N SER A 85 3.67 -11.39 10.23
CA SER A 85 4.16 -10.21 10.95
C SER A 85 5.62 -9.88 10.61
N HIS A 86 6.46 -10.91 10.44
CA HIS A 86 7.85 -10.73 10.01
C HIS A 86 7.93 -10.26 8.54
N MET A 87 7.11 -10.87 7.68
CA MET A 87 7.01 -10.56 6.27
C MET A 87 6.57 -9.11 6.04
N GLN A 88 5.64 -8.58 6.84
CA GLN A 88 5.21 -7.18 6.76
C GLN A 88 6.37 -6.18 6.84
N LEU A 89 7.35 -6.43 7.71
CA LEU A 89 8.54 -5.58 7.83
C LEU A 89 9.43 -5.67 6.59
N VAL A 90 9.62 -6.89 6.06
CA VAL A 90 10.44 -7.15 4.87
C VAL A 90 9.81 -6.53 3.62
N LEU A 91 8.50 -6.67 3.43
CA LEU A 91 7.78 -6.11 2.29
C LEU A 91 7.77 -4.58 2.32
N LYS A 92 7.53 -3.98 3.50
CA LYS A 92 7.55 -2.52 3.66
C LYS A 92 8.91 -1.91 3.32
N LYS A 93 10.01 -2.59 3.65
CA LYS A 93 11.37 -2.17 3.27
C LYS A 93 11.61 -2.19 1.75
N ASN A 94 10.84 -2.97 1.01
CA ASN A 94 10.94 -3.15 -0.44
C ASN A 94 9.80 -2.44 -1.21
N ASN A 95 9.17 -1.42 -0.60
CA ASN A 95 8.07 -0.63 -1.20
C ASN A 95 6.84 -1.45 -1.59
N ILE A 96 6.59 -2.57 -0.90
CA ILE A 96 5.36 -3.35 -1.02
C ILE A 96 4.52 -3.07 0.22
N THR A 97 3.30 -2.58 0.01
CA THR A 97 2.35 -2.24 1.06
C THR A 97 1.52 -3.46 1.42
N PHE A 98 1.66 -3.88 2.68
CA PHE A 98 0.80 -4.86 3.31
C PHE A 98 -0.29 -4.10 4.06
N GLU A 99 -1.37 -3.76 3.34
CA GLU A 99 -2.39 -2.82 3.83
C GLU A 99 -3.27 -3.41 4.91
N PHE A 100 -3.54 -4.71 4.80
CA PHE A 100 -4.48 -5.40 5.66
C PHE A 100 -3.86 -6.66 6.21
N ASN A 101 -3.59 -6.73 7.52
CA ASN A 101 -3.03 -7.91 8.18
C ASN A 101 -3.82 -8.16 9.47
N ASN A 102 -5.00 -8.76 9.33
CA ASN A 102 -5.88 -9.01 10.47
C ASN A 102 -5.86 -10.48 10.88
N LYS A 103 -5.78 -10.68 12.19
CA LYS A 103 -5.98 -11.99 12.82
C LYS A 103 -7.35 -12.05 13.46
N PHE A 104 -8.02 -13.20 13.36
CA PHE A 104 -9.32 -13.43 13.96
C PHE A 104 -9.30 -14.74 14.76
N PRO A 105 -10.07 -14.84 15.85
CA PRO A 105 -10.05 -16.05 16.67
C PRO A 105 -10.54 -17.29 15.89
N PRO A 106 -10.11 -18.51 16.26
CA PRO A 106 -10.50 -19.77 15.61
C PRO A 106 -12.00 -20.01 15.45
N GLN A 107 -12.79 -19.52 16.40
CA GLN A 107 -14.26 -19.54 16.35
C GLN A 107 -14.79 -18.16 15.96
N GLY A 108 -14.13 -17.53 15.00
CA GLY A 108 -14.45 -16.19 14.54
C GLY A 108 -15.90 -16.10 14.11
N ASN A 109 -16.60 -15.07 14.59
CA ASN A 109 -17.93 -14.76 14.11
C ASN A 109 -17.86 -14.53 12.60
N ILE A 110 -18.70 -15.23 11.83
CA ILE A 110 -18.86 -15.10 10.37
C ILE A 110 -18.98 -13.61 9.98
N GLU A 111 -19.64 -12.81 10.81
CA GLU A 111 -19.79 -11.37 10.62
C GLU A 111 -18.43 -10.63 10.59
N ASN A 112 -17.48 -11.00 11.44
CA ASN A 112 -16.15 -10.38 11.46
C ASN A 112 -15.37 -10.73 10.18
N ILE A 113 -15.42 -11.99 9.75
CA ILE A 113 -14.80 -12.43 8.49
C ILE A 113 -15.40 -11.65 7.32
N LYS A 114 -16.72 -11.53 7.29
CA LYS A 114 -17.45 -10.78 6.27
C LYS A 114 -17.04 -9.31 6.26
N GLN A 115 -16.92 -8.67 7.42
CA GLN A 115 -16.47 -7.29 7.53
C GLN A 115 -15.04 -7.12 7.00
N TYR A 116 -14.11 -8.01 7.37
CA TYR A 116 -12.74 -7.95 6.88
C TYR A 116 -12.63 -8.09 5.36
N LEU A 117 -13.40 -9.02 4.77
CA LEU A 117 -13.45 -9.17 3.32
C LEU A 117 -14.10 -7.94 2.64
N GLN A 118 -15.13 -7.34 3.26
CA GLN A 118 -15.73 -6.10 2.77
C GLN A 118 -14.73 -4.93 2.77
N GLU A 119 -13.93 -4.78 3.83
CA GLU A 119 -12.87 -3.77 3.90
C GLU A 119 -11.81 -4.01 2.79
N MET A 120 -11.41 -5.26 2.55
CA MET A 120 -10.51 -5.59 1.43
C MET A 120 -11.08 -5.21 0.06
N VAL A 121 -12.38 -5.42 -0.17
CA VAL A 121 -13.06 -5.02 -1.41
C VAL A 121 -13.10 -3.50 -1.54
N GLN A 122 -13.41 -2.77 -0.45
CA GLN A 122 -13.46 -1.31 -0.43
C GLN A 122 -12.08 -0.68 -0.73
N GLU A 123 -11.03 -1.23 -0.15
CA GLU A 123 -9.64 -0.82 -0.40
C GLU A 123 -9.08 -1.36 -1.73
N ASN A 124 -9.87 -2.12 -2.50
CA ASN A 124 -9.47 -2.71 -3.77
C ASN A 124 -8.22 -3.62 -3.65
N ILE A 125 -8.10 -4.38 -2.57
CA ILE A 125 -7.00 -5.34 -2.36
C ILE A 125 -7.28 -6.60 -3.18
N ARG A 126 -6.45 -6.86 -4.20
CA ARG A 126 -6.65 -7.99 -5.14
C ARG A 126 -5.81 -9.23 -4.83
N ILE A 127 -4.68 -9.06 -4.15
CA ILE A 127 -3.75 -10.14 -3.81
C ILE A 127 -3.88 -10.45 -2.32
N ILE A 128 -4.35 -11.65 -1.99
CA ILE A 128 -4.80 -12.00 -0.64
C ILE A 128 -4.15 -13.30 -0.18
N ILE A 129 -3.61 -13.30 1.04
CA ILE A 129 -3.08 -14.48 1.71
C ILE A 129 -4.08 -14.93 2.79
N GLY A 130 -4.71 -16.08 2.59
CA GLY A 130 -5.55 -16.74 3.58
C GLY A 130 -4.77 -17.82 4.32
N ASP A 131 -4.42 -17.60 5.58
CA ASP A 131 -3.68 -18.58 6.40
C ASP A 131 -4.57 -19.13 7.51
N VAL A 132 -5.35 -20.15 7.18
CA VAL A 132 -6.50 -20.67 7.94
C VAL A 132 -6.61 -22.20 7.84
N TYR A 133 -7.30 -22.85 8.77
CA TYR A 133 -7.60 -24.29 8.72
C TYR A 133 -8.76 -24.65 7.78
N ASP A 134 -8.93 -25.95 7.52
CA ASP A 134 -9.90 -26.51 6.56
C ASP A 134 -11.33 -25.96 6.71
N ASP A 135 -11.88 -25.92 7.93
CA ASP A 135 -13.23 -25.44 8.23
C ASP A 135 -13.38 -23.94 7.98
N VAL A 136 -12.44 -23.15 8.50
CA VAL A 136 -12.42 -21.70 8.31
C VAL A 136 -12.18 -21.34 6.84
N ALA A 137 -11.34 -22.08 6.12
CA ALA A 137 -11.09 -21.91 4.69
C ALA A 137 -12.38 -22.06 3.88
N ARG A 138 -13.23 -23.06 4.20
CA ARG A 138 -14.54 -23.23 3.55
C ARG A 138 -15.44 -22.02 3.75
N THR A 139 -15.52 -21.51 4.98
CA THR A 139 -16.31 -20.32 5.30
C THR A 139 -15.78 -19.07 4.60
N VAL A 140 -14.49 -18.79 4.69
CA VAL A 140 -13.84 -17.62 4.07
C VAL A 140 -14.04 -17.63 2.56
N MET A 141 -13.76 -18.75 1.90
CA MET A 141 -13.85 -18.83 0.45
C MET A 141 -15.30 -18.83 -0.07
N CYS A 142 -16.26 -19.34 0.71
CA CYS A 142 -17.68 -19.18 0.38
C CYS A 142 -18.12 -17.71 0.42
N ILE A 143 -17.75 -16.97 1.48
CA ILE A 143 -18.06 -15.53 1.58
C ILE A 143 -17.35 -14.74 0.47
N ALA A 144 -16.09 -15.06 0.20
CA ALA A 144 -15.31 -14.46 -0.90
C ALA A 144 -16.00 -14.68 -2.26
N TYR A 145 -16.52 -15.88 -2.51
CA TYR A 145 -17.29 -16.18 -3.72
C TYR A 145 -18.55 -15.32 -3.83
N GLN A 146 -19.33 -15.21 -2.74
CA GLN A 146 -20.52 -14.36 -2.70
C GLN A 146 -20.21 -12.88 -2.96
N MET A 147 -18.99 -12.42 -2.63
CA MET A 147 -18.52 -11.06 -2.90
C MET A 147 -17.83 -10.89 -4.27
N GLY A 148 -17.78 -11.95 -5.09
CA GLY A 148 -17.09 -11.90 -6.38
C GLY A 148 -15.56 -11.78 -6.27
N MET A 149 -14.97 -12.26 -5.17
CA MET A 149 -13.52 -12.26 -4.95
C MET A 149 -12.86 -13.50 -5.55
N THR A 150 -13.09 -13.76 -6.84
CA THR A 150 -12.60 -14.96 -7.56
C THR A 150 -11.51 -14.62 -8.57
N ALA A 151 -10.79 -15.63 -9.06
CA ALA A 151 -9.80 -15.46 -10.12
C ALA A 151 -10.41 -14.85 -11.41
N TYR A 152 -11.65 -15.20 -11.73
CA TYR A 152 -12.41 -14.61 -12.85
C TYR A 152 -12.69 -13.12 -12.68
N ASN A 153 -12.69 -12.64 -11.44
CA ASN A 153 -12.82 -11.22 -11.09
C ASN A 153 -11.46 -10.56 -10.78
N SER A 154 -10.36 -11.16 -11.26
CA SER A 154 -8.99 -10.66 -11.08
C SER A 154 -8.51 -10.60 -9.62
N TYR A 155 -8.99 -11.51 -8.76
CA TYR A 155 -8.43 -11.71 -7.42
C TYR A 155 -7.47 -12.90 -7.41
N VAL A 156 -6.43 -12.81 -6.58
CA VAL A 156 -5.46 -13.89 -6.40
C VAL A 156 -5.43 -14.29 -4.93
N TRP A 157 -5.68 -15.57 -4.68
CA TRP A 157 -5.63 -16.15 -3.34
C TRP A 157 -4.39 -17.00 -3.17
N PHE A 158 -3.68 -16.79 -2.07
CA PHE A 158 -2.71 -17.73 -1.54
C PHE A 158 -3.34 -18.47 -0.36
N LEU A 159 -3.51 -19.78 -0.48
CA LEU A 159 -4.04 -20.64 0.58
C LEU A 159 -2.98 -21.65 1.03
N PRO A 160 -3.11 -22.23 2.23
CA PRO A 160 -2.08 -23.11 2.74
C PRO A 160 -2.01 -24.43 1.99
N SER A 161 -0.80 -24.97 1.82
CA SER A 161 -0.61 -26.26 1.14
C SER A 161 -1.03 -27.46 1.99
N TRP A 162 -1.15 -27.29 3.31
CA TRP A 162 -1.53 -28.36 4.25
C TRP A 162 -3.03 -28.62 4.32
N LEU A 163 -3.86 -27.84 3.62
CA LEU A 163 -5.30 -28.10 3.53
C LEU A 163 -5.55 -29.48 2.92
N SER A 164 -6.51 -30.22 3.47
CA SER A 164 -6.85 -31.57 2.99
C SER A 164 -7.18 -31.58 1.49
N SER A 165 -6.85 -32.63 0.74
CA SER A 165 -7.05 -32.63 -0.72
C SER A 165 -8.49 -32.31 -1.16
N ASP A 166 -9.46 -32.70 -0.34
CA ASP A 166 -10.90 -32.51 -0.54
C ASP A 166 -11.50 -31.41 0.35
N TRP A 167 -10.69 -30.53 0.96
CA TRP A 167 -11.12 -29.54 1.96
C TRP A 167 -12.29 -28.65 1.50
N TYR A 168 -12.43 -28.45 0.19
CA TYR A 168 -13.43 -27.58 -0.44
C TYR A 168 -14.79 -28.26 -0.67
N ASP A 169 -14.92 -29.57 -0.40
CA ASP A 169 -16.16 -30.34 -0.59
C ASP A 169 -17.17 -30.06 0.54
N THR A 170 -17.85 -28.92 0.43
CA THR A 170 -18.85 -28.48 1.42
C THR A 170 -20.02 -29.45 1.52
N ASP A 171 -20.47 -30.07 0.42
CA ASP A 171 -21.58 -31.02 0.45
C ASP A 171 -21.27 -32.25 1.33
N LYS A 172 -20.01 -32.71 1.32
CA LYS A 172 -19.53 -33.78 2.19
C LYS A 172 -19.37 -33.32 3.64
N TYR A 173 -18.70 -32.20 3.87
CA TYR A 173 -18.37 -31.74 5.22
C TYR A 173 -19.59 -31.20 5.98
N ASN A 174 -20.53 -30.51 5.32
CA ASN A 174 -21.79 -30.09 5.93
C ASN A 174 -22.61 -31.28 6.45
N LYS A 175 -22.65 -32.40 5.71
CA LYS A 175 -23.35 -33.62 6.14
C LYS A 175 -22.63 -34.37 7.26
N LYS A 176 -21.30 -34.39 7.25
CA LYS A 176 -20.48 -35.21 8.15
C LYS A 176 -20.15 -34.53 9.48
N ASN A 177 -19.85 -33.22 9.43
CA ASN A 177 -19.31 -32.47 10.55
C ASN A 177 -20.32 -31.47 11.16
N ASN A 178 -21.57 -31.46 10.69
CA ASN A 178 -22.59 -30.48 11.09
C ASN A 178 -22.13 -29.03 10.87
N GLU A 179 -21.31 -28.82 9.84
CA GLU A 179 -20.92 -27.49 9.36
C GLU A 179 -22.08 -26.85 8.60
N SER A 180 -22.12 -25.51 8.60
CA SER A 180 -23.21 -24.72 8.00
C SER A 180 -22.68 -23.72 6.97
N VAL A 181 -21.85 -24.20 6.03
CA VAL A 181 -21.37 -23.36 4.92
C VAL A 181 -22.44 -23.32 3.82
N GLU A 182 -22.87 -22.13 3.43
CA GLU A 182 -23.99 -21.93 2.49
C GLU A 182 -23.68 -22.38 1.05
N CYS A 183 -22.42 -22.34 0.62
CA CYS A 183 -22.02 -22.62 -0.76
C CYS A 183 -22.00 -24.12 -1.08
N SER A 184 -22.45 -24.50 -2.29
CA SER A 184 -22.30 -25.87 -2.80
C SER A 184 -20.85 -26.19 -3.19
N THR A 185 -20.53 -27.47 -3.37
CA THR A 185 -19.19 -27.88 -3.81
C THR A 185 -18.83 -27.29 -5.17
N GLU A 186 -19.78 -27.12 -6.12
CA GLU A 186 -19.47 -26.46 -7.40
C GLU A 186 -19.16 -24.96 -7.22
N GLN A 187 -19.87 -24.27 -6.34
CA GLN A 187 -19.60 -22.87 -6.02
C GLN A 187 -18.23 -22.71 -5.37
N MET A 188 -17.87 -23.62 -4.46
CA MET A 188 -16.55 -23.64 -3.85
C MET A 188 -15.44 -23.87 -4.88
N VAL A 189 -15.63 -24.80 -5.82
CA VAL A 189 -14.67 -25.01 -6.91
C VAL A 189 -14.45 -23.73 -7.73
N MET A 190 -15.51 -22.99 -8.04
CA MET A 190 -15.39 -21.69 -8.71
C MET A 190 -14.68 -20.64 -7.84
N ALA A 191 -14.90 -20.66 -6.52
CA ALA A 191 -14.27 -19.74 -5.58
C ALA A 191 -12.75 -19.90 -5.52
N ILE A 192 -12.29 -21.16 -5.53
CA ILE A 192 -10.87 -21.48 -5.31
C ILE A 192 -10.10 -21.69 -6.61
N ASN A 193 -10.73 -21.74 -7.78
CA ASN A 193 -10.02 -22.05 -9.02
C ASN A 193 -8.87 -21.06 -9.30
N GLY A 194 -7.65 -21.56 -9.48
CA GLY A 194 -6.46 -20.76 -9.76
C GLY A 194 -5.72 -20.24 -8.52
N TYR A 195 -6.03 -20.73 -7.31
CA TYR A 195 -5.32 -20.31 -6.08
C TYR A 195 -3.87 -20.79 -6.06
N PHE A 196 -3.00 -20.01 -5.42
CA PHE A 196 -1.60 -20.35 -5.19
C PHE A 196 -1.39 -20.91 -3.78
N SER A 197 -0.34 -21.68 -3.59
CA SER A 197 0.12 -22.13 -2.28
C SER A 197 1.63 -22.22 -2.25
N LEU A 198 2.22 -21.98 -1.08
CA LEU A 198 3.64 -22.23 -0.84
C LEU A 198 3.79 -23.50 -0.03
N SER A 199 4.74 -24.34 -0.40
CA SER A 199 5.06 -25.57 0.33
C SER A 199 6.54 -25.84 0.32
N HIS A 200 7.11 -26.33 1.42
CA HIS A 200 8.47 -26.90 1.39
C HIS A 200 8.51 -28.13 0.47
N ALA A 201 9.58 -28.27 -0.32
CA ALA A 201 9.75 -29.39 -1.25
C ALA A 201 9.82 -30.73 -0.48
N PRO A 202 8.82 -31.62 -0.60
CA PRO A 202 8.73 -32.83 0.25
C PRO A 202 9.88 -33.82 -0.02
N PHE A 203 10.38 -33.83 -1.25
CA PHE A 203 11.44 -34.71 -1.72
C PHE A 203 12.51 -33.91 -2.48
N GLY A 204 13.74 -34.40 -2.48
CA GLY A 204 14.80 -33.89 -3.35
C GLY A 204 14.54 -34.24 -4.83
N PRO A 205 15.36 -33.72 -5.75
CA PRO A 205 15.29 -34.09 -7.17
C PRO A 205 15.36 -35.60 -7.37
N GLU A 206 14.56 -36.14 -8.29
CA GLU A 206 14.39 -37.59 -8.46
C GLU A 206 15.71 -38.33 -8.75
N ASP A 207 16.61 -37.69 -9.49
CA ASP A 207 17.92 -38.23 -9.88
C ASP A 207 19.02 -37.98 -8.84
N SER A 208 18.72 -37.22 -7.77
CA SER A 208 19.71 -36.94 -6.72
C SER A 208 19.99 -38.20 -5.89
N LEU A 209 21.28 -38.44 -5.60
CA LEU A 209 21.73 -39.54 -4.77
C LEU A 209 21.55 -39.19 -3.28
N THR A 210 20.98 -40.14 -2.54
CA THR A 210 20.86 -40.07 -1.09
C THR A 210 22.14 -40.62 -0.43
N HIS A 211 22.23 -40.50 0.89
CA HIS A 211 23.33 -41.07 1.67
C HIS A 211 23.44 -42.61 1.59
N GLU A 212 22.41 -43.30 1.12
CA GLU A 212 22.42 -44.74 0.84
C GLU A 212 22.91 -45.10 -0.57
N ASN A 213 23.38 -44.11 -1.34
CA ASN A 213 23.84 -44.28 -2.71
C ASN A 213 22.76 -44.83 -3.67
N ILE A 214 21.49 -44.54 -3.35
CA ILE A 214 20.33 -44.77 -4.21
C ILE A 214 19.72 -43.43 -4.60
N THR A 215 18.98 -43.38 -5.71
CA THR A 215 18.29 -42.15 -6.10
C THR A 215 17.02 -41.93 -5.28
N VAL A 216 16.57 -40.68 -5.16
CA VAL A 216 15.28 -40.36 -4.52
C VAL A 216 14.12 -41.10 -5.20
N LYS A 217 14.17 -41.25 -6.53
CA LYS A 217 13.20 -42.05 -7.28
C LYS A 217 13.19 -43.52 -6.86
N GLN A 218 14.35 -44.15 -6.78
CA GLN A 218 14.48 -45.53 -6.32
C GLN A 218 13.98 -45.69 -4.88
N TRP A 219 14.26 -44.72 -4.01
CA TRP A 219 13.74 -44.72 -2.65
C TRP A 219 12.21 -44.69 -2.62
N LYS A 220 11.56 -43.81 -3.41
CA LYS A 220 10.09 -43.76 -3.51
C LYS A 220 9.51 -45.10 -4.00
N GLU A 221 10.10 -45.68 -5.04
CA GLU A 221 9.67 -46.98 -5.58
C GLU A 221 9.80 -48.11 -4.55
N ASN A 222 10.89 -48.14 -3.79
CA ASN A 222 11.13 -49.13 -2.73
C ASN A 222 10.15 -48.93 -1.56
N PHE A 223 9.87 -47.69 -1.19
CA PHE A 223 8.89 -47.35 -0.16
C PHE A 223 7.51 -47.90 -0.52
N MET A 224 7.06 -47.74 -1.77
CA MET A 224 5.78 -48.29 -2.24
C MET A 224 5.75 -49.82 -2.23
N LYS A 225 6.85 -50.49 -2.60
CA LYS A 225 6.95 -51.96 -2.60
C LYS A 225 6.92 -52.58 -1.21
N SER A 226 7.23 -51.82 -0.16
CA SER A 226 7.38 -52.31 1.21
C SER A 226 6.06 -52.68 1.94
N GLY A 227 4.92 -52.72 1.24
CA GLY A 227 3.67 -53.29 1.75
C GLY A 227 2.72 -52.28 2.42
N THR A 228 2.96 -50.98 2.25
CA THR A 228 1.93 -49.97 2.53
C THR A 228 0.85 -50.04 1.44
N ASN A 229 -0.44 -49.90 1.78
CA ASN A 229 -1.58 -49.84 0.84
C ASN A 229 -1.57 -48.61 -0.11
N TYR A 230 -0.39 -48.12 -0.49
CA TYR A 230 -0.19 -47.02 -1.42
C TYR A 230 -0.06 -47.57 -2.84
N SER A 231 -1.19 -47.57 -3.56
CA SER A 231 -1.28 -48.04 -4.94
C SER A 231 -0.66 -47.07 -5.95
N THR A 232 -0.34 -45.83 -5.56
CA THR A 232 0.20 -44.77 -6.44
C THR A 232 1.21 -43.88 -5.69
N PRO A 233 2.19 -43.29 -6.40
CA PRO A 233 3.19 -42.39 -5.82
C PRO A 233 2.60 -41.18 -5.08
N ASP A 234 1.47 -40.67 -5.56
CA ASP A 234 0.79 -39.49 -5.00
C ASP A 234 0.14 -39.74 -3.63
N LYS A 235 0.14 -40.98 -3.14
CA LYS A 235 -0.35 -41.31 -1.79
C LYS A 235 0.74 -41.30 -0.73
N ILE A 236 2.01 -41.16 -1.10
CA ILE A 236 3.07 -40.98 -0.11
C ILE A 236 2.85 -39.60 0.54
N SER A 237 2.83 -39.57 1.87
CA SER A 237 2.74 -38.30 2.61
C SER A 237 3.91 -37.39 2.25
N ASP A 238 3.63 -36.12 1.99
CA ASP A 238 4.63 -35.07 1.78
C ASP A 238 5.62 -34.93 2.96
N TYR A 239 5.26 -35.45 4.15
CA TYR A 239 6.13 -35.45 5.33
C TYR A 239 7.04 -36.68 5.45
N ALA A 240 6.87 -37.70 4.61
CA ALA A 240 7.58 -38.97 4.73
C ALA A 240 9.10 -38.78 4.59
N GLY A 241 9.54 -37.92 3.64
CA GLY A 241 10.95 -37.65 3.44
C GLY A 241 11.61 -36.99 4.65
N TYR A 242 10.95 -35.99 5.25
CA TYR A 242 11.46 -35.32 6.44
C TYR A 242 11.52 -36.25 7.65
N ALA A 243 10.55 -37.16 7.80
CA ALA A 243 10.51 -38.14 8.88
C ALA A 243 11.62 -39.19 8.74
N TYR A 244 11.92 -39.59 7.50
CA TYR A 244 13.03 -40.48 7.16
C TYR A 244 14.37 -39.83 7.50
N ASP A 245 14.60 -38.61 7.00
CA ASP A 245 15.84 -37.88 7.20
C ASP A 245 16.06 -37.48 8.66
N ALA A 246 15.00 -37.30 9.46
CA ALA A 246 15.11 -37.04 10.90
C ALA A 246 15.73 -38.22 11.67
N VAL A 247 15.42 -39.45 11.26
CA VAL A 247 16.01 -40.65 11.88
C VAL A 247 17.47 -40.76 11.50
N TRP A 248 17.81 -40.55 10.23
CA TRP A 248 19.19 -40.56 9.74
C TRP A 248 20.05 -39.46 10.36
N MET A 249 19.51 -38.24 10.44
CA MET A 249 20.15 -37.13 11.14
C MET A 249 20.52 -37.51 12.57
N TYR A 250 19.59 -38.11 13.30
CA TYR A 250 19.84 -38.53 14.68
C TYR A 250 20.87 -39.67 14.75
N ALA A 251 20.79 -40.64 13.84
CA ALA A 251 21.75 -41.75 13.77
C ALA A 251 23.18 -41.27 13.48
N TYR A 252 23.37 -40.35 12.53
CA TYR A 252 24.66 -39.73 12.24
C TYR A 252 25.20 -38.97 13.45
N ALA A 253 24.35 -38.20 14.13
CA ALA A 253 24.76 -37.43 15.29
C ALA A 253 25.18 -38.35 16.46
N LEU A 254 24.44 -39.43 16.71
CA LEU A 254 24.81 -40.43 17.72
C LEU A 254 26.09 -41.18 17.37
N ARG A 255 26.28 -41.53 16.09
CA ARG A 255 27.50 -42.18 15.62
C ARG A 255 28.71 -41.29 15.89
N LYS A 256 28.67 -40.02 15.48
CA LYS A 256 29.77 -39.07 15.72
C LYS A 256 30.04 -38.89 17.22
N LEU A 257 28.98 -38.82 18.04
CA LEU A 257 29.12 -38.72 19.50
C LEU A 257 29.76 -39.98 20.12
N TYR A 258 29.42 -41.17 19.63
CA TYR A 258 30.01 -42.43 20.07
C TYR A 258 31.48 -42.56 19.66
N ASP A 259 31.79 -42.19 18.41
CA ASP A 259 33.15 -42.23 17.87
C ASP A 259 34.08 -41.25 18.60
N GLU A 260 33.56 -40.13 19.11
CA GLU A 260 34.28 -39.21 20.00
C GLU A 260 34.56 -39.83 21.38
N ASN A 261 33.55 -40.40 22.03
CA ASN A 261 33.71 -41.17 23.27
C ASN A 261 32.47 -42.03 23.54
N SER A 262 32.68 -43.35 23.61
CA SER A 262 31.62 -44.34 23.79
C SER A 262 30.80 -44.16 25.08
N THR A 263 31.37 -43.58 26.14
CA THR A 263 30.66 -43.31 27.40
C THR A 263 29.58 -42.24 27.28
N HIS A 264 29.62 -41.39 26.24
CA HIS A 264 28.59 -40.39 26.00
C HIS A 264 27.20 -41.01 25.78
N LEU A 265 27.13 -42.23 25.23
CA LEU A 265 25.84 -42.89 25.02
C LEU A 265 25.13 -43.24 26.34
N SER A 266 25.87 -43.59 27.38
CA SER A 266 25.31 -43.87 28.71
C SER A 266 24.84 -42.60 29.43
N GLY A 267 25.39 -41.44 29.05
CA GLY A 267 25.12 -40.13 29.65
C GLY A 267 24.49 -39.13 28.68
N LEU A 268 23.60 -39.55 27.79
CA LEU A 268 22.99 -38.68 26.76
C LEU A 268 22.22 -37.47 27.33
N HIS A 269 21.74 -37.59 28.56
CA HIS A 269 21.01 -36.56 29.30
C HIS A 269 21.90 -35.75 30.26
N ASN A 270 23.23 -35.94 30.21
CA ASN A 270 24.16 -35.08 30.92
C ASN A 270 24.32 -33.78 30.14
N GLU A 271 24.33 -32.65 30.84
CA GLU A 271 24.41 -31.32 30.22
C GLU A 271 25.55 -31.20 29.20
N ASN A 272 26.75 -31.68 29.52
CA ASN A 272 27.91 -31.63 28.64
C ASN A 272 27.72 -32.50 27.39
N THR A 273 27.22 -33.73 27.55
CA THR A 273 26.96 -34.64 26.43
C THR A 273 25.86 -34.09 25.52
N THR A 274 24.78 -33.54 26.09
CA THR A 274 23.69 -32.95 25.33
C THR A 274 24.15 -31.70 24.57
N LYS A 275 24.96 -30.84 25.20
CA LYS A 275 25.59 -29.69 24.52
C LYS A 275 26.44 -30.15 23.35
N ARG A 276 27.26 -31.20 23.53
CA ARG A 276 28.08 -31.75 22.45
C ARG A 276 27.22 -32.33 21.31
N LEU A 277 26.16 -33.07 21.64
CA LEU A 277 25.21 -33.58 20.66
C LEU A 277 24.56 -32.43 19.85
N VAL A 278 24.21 -31.32 20.51
CA VAL A 278 23.66 -30.12 19.86
C VAL A 278 24.66 -29.47 18.92
N GLU A 279 25.95 -29.43 19.26
CA GLU A 279 27.01 -28.95 18.36
C GLU A 279 27.12 -29.84 17.11
N ILE A 280 27.12 -31.16 17.30
CA ILE A 280 27.13 -32.12 16.19
C ILE A 280 25.91 -31.94 15.27
N LEU A 281 24.71 -31.76 15.84
CA LEU A 281 23.49 -31.55 15.06
C LEU A 281 23.52 -30.23 14.28
N LYS A 282 24.13 -29.17 14.82
CA LYS A 282 24.33 -27.89 14.11
C LYS A 282 25.24 -28.01 12.89
N GLU A 283 26.23 -28.90 12.96
CA GLU A 283 27.20 -29.19 11.90
C GLU A 283 26.70 -30.21 10.87
N THR A 284 25.49 -30.77 11.06
CA THR A 284 24.96 -31.80 10.17
C THR A 284 24.80 -31.26 8.74
N ASN A 285 25.36 -32.03 7.80
CA ASN A 285 25.29 -31.78 6.36
C ASN A 285 25.37 -33.11 5.61
N PHE A 286 24.23 -33.62 5.12
CA PHE A 286 24.18 -34.83 4.29
C PHE A 286 23.07 -34.73 3.23
N GLN A 287 23.15 -35.57 2.20
CA GLN A 287 22.09 -35.70 1.19
C GLN A 287 21.07 -36.73 1.66
N GLY A 288 19.88 -36.28 2.04
CA GLY A 288 18.75 -37.13 2.41
C GLY A 288 17.75 -37.30 1.27
N VAL A 289 16.65 -38.01 1.53
CA VAL A 289 15.58 -38.22 0.52
C VAL A 289 14.77 -36.96 0.28
N SER A 290 14.70 -36.07 1.27
CA SER A 290 14.07 -34.75 1.16
C SER A 290 15.04 -33.69 0.60
N GLY A 291 16.22 -34.09 0.12
CA GLY A 291 17.29 -33.23 -0.38
C GLY A 291 18.38 -32.98 0.65
N THR A 292 19.17 -31.91 0.47
CA THR A 292 20.28 -31.60 1.39
C THR A 292 19.75 -31.19 2.77
N VAL A 293 20.15 -31.91 3.81
CA VAL A 293 19.78 -31.64 5.21
C VAL A 293 20.91 -30.84 5.85
N GLN A 294 20.70 -29.53 6.03
CA GLN A 294 21.69 -28.61 6.57
C GLN A 294 21.05 -27.54 7.46
N PHE A 295 21.69 -27.23 8.59
CA PHE A 295 21.19 -26.30 9.61
C PHE A 295 21.95 -24.96 9.69
N ARG A 296 23.22 -24.94 9.29
CA ARG A 296 24.09 -23.74 9.34
C ARG A 296 24.05 -23.01 10.69
N GLY A 297 24.10 -23.76 11.78
CA GLY A 297 24.03 -23.22 13.14
C GLY A 297 22.64 -22.81 13.63
N ARG A 298 21.59 -22.90 12.79
CA ARG A 298 20.18 -22.69 13.19
C ARG A 298 19.56 -23.96 13.76
N ALA A 299 18.32 -23.86 14.24
CA ALA A 299 17.50 -25.00 14.69
C ALA A 299 16.67 -25.60 13.55
N SER A 300 16.45 -24.84 12.48
CA SER A 300 15.62 -25.24 11.34
C SER A 300 16.48 -25.51 10.13
N ARG A 301 16.09 -26.52 9.36
CA ARG A 301 16.66 -26.76 8.04
C ARG A 301 16.36 -25.60 7.10
N ILE A 302 17.28 -25.32 6.21
CA ILE A 302 17.03 -24.44 5.06
C ILE A 302 16.53 -25.30 3.90
N SER A 303 15.24 -25.19 3.59
CA SER A 303 14.57 -26.04 2.59
C SER A 303 14.29 -25.29 1.28
N VAL A 304 14.22 -26.04 0.18
CA VAL A 304 13.65 -25.57 -1.09
C VAL A 304 12.14 -25.33 -0.88
N VAL A 305 11.61 -24.28 -1.47
CA VAL A 305 10.17 -23.95 -1.42
C VAL A 305 9.59 -23.99 -2.83
N HIS A 306 8.46 -24.65 -2.99
CA HIS A 306 7.68 -24.63 -4.23
C HIS A 306 6.58 -23.58 -4.13
N VAL A 307 6.41 -22.85 -5.24
CA VAL A 307 5.21 -22.07 -5.52
C VAL A 307 4.32 -22.96 -6.37
N ASN A 308 3.20 -23.40 -5.82
CA ASN A 308 2.23 -24.24 -6.52
C ASN A 308 1.00 -23.42 -6.90
N GLN A 309 0.46 -23.67 -8.08
CA GLN A 309 -0.86 -23.22 -8.48
C GLN A 309 -1.81 -24.42 -8.53
N TRP A 310 -3.01 -24.24 -8.01
CA TRP A 310 -4.08 -25.23 -8.01
C TRP A 310 -5.22 -24.74 -8.88
N TYR A 311 -5.65 -25.57 -9.82
CA TYR A 311 -6.73 -25.24 -10.73
C TYR A 311 -7.55 -26.48 -11.08
N PHE A 312 -8.71 -26.25 -11.67
CA PHE A 312 -9.66 -27.29 -12.02
C PHE A 312 -9.83 -27.35 -13.54
N ASN A 313 -9.49 -28.49 -14.16
CA ASN A 313 -9.79 -28.74 -15.58
C ASN A 313 -11.28 -29.01 -15.79
N LYS A 314 -11.88 -29.71 -14.82
CA LYS A 314 -13.31 -30.01 -14.68
C LYS A 314 -13.66 -29.91 -13.20
N SER A 315 -14.94 -29.83 -12.85
CA SER A 315 -15.39 -29.62 -11.47
C SER A 315 -14.85 -30.64 -10.45
N THR A 316 -14.42 -31.83 -10.91
CA THR A 316 -13.91 -32.92 -10.07
C THR A 316 -12.41 -33.16 -10.20
N ASP A 317 -11.72 -32.48 -11.12
CA ASP A 317 -10.32 -32.74 -11.47
C ASP A 317 -9.42 -31.59 -11.01
N LYS A 318 -9.05 -31.64 -9.73
CA LYS A 318 -8.14 -30.68 -9.09
C LYS A 318 -6.70 -31.02 -9.45
N VAL A 319 -6.03 -30.12 -10.14
CA VAL A 319 -4.65 -30.28 -10.61
C VAL A 319 -3.72 -29.36 -9.83
N LYS A 320 -2.52 -29.86 -9.52
CA LYS A 320 -1.42 -29.10 -8.93
C LYS A 320 -0.33 -28.88 -10.00
N SER A 321 0.04 -27.63 -10.25
CA SER A 321 1.19 -27.26 -11.08
C SER A 321 2.24 -26.56 -10.22
N ILE A 322 3.51 -26.95 -10.35
CA ILE A 322 4.62 -26.25 -9.70
C ILE A 322 5.06 -25.15 -10.66
N VAL A 323 4.73 -23.90 -10.33
CA VAL A 323 4.99 -22.73 -11.19
C VAL A 323 6.28 -22.01 -10.82
N GLY A 324 6.83 -22.29 -9.64
CA GLY A 324 8.09 -21.70 -9.21
C GLY A 324 8.82 -22.52 -8.17
N ILE A 325 10.15 -22.40 -8.17
CA ILE A 325 11.04 -23.09 -7.24
C ILE A 325 12.00 -22.05 -6.64
N PHE A 326 11.95 -21.92 -5.32
CA PHE A 326 12.89 -21.11 -4.56
C PHE A 326 14.02 -21.99 -4.04
N GLU A 327 15.23 -21.73 -4.55
CA GLU A 327 16.44 -22.39 -4.12
C GLU A 327 17.17 -21.52 -3.08
N PRO A 328 17.35 -21.99 -1.83
CA PRO A 328 18.13 -21.26 -0.85
C PRO A 328 19.59 -21.16 -1.30
N ASN A 329 20.24 -20.03 -1.06
CA ASN A 329 21.62 -19.84 -1.49
C ASN A 329 22.56 -20.61 -0.56
N ASN A 330 23.31 -21.57 -1.12
CA ASN A 330 24.23 -22.41 -0.35
C ASN A 330 25.59 -21.76 -0.06
N SER A 331 25.90 -20.62 -0.69
CA SER A 331 27.24 -20.03 -0.70
C SER A 331 27.39 -18.74 0.13
N ILE A 332 26.29 -18.15 0.63
CA ILE A 332 26.38 -16.86 1.34
C ILE A 332 26.83 -17.07 2.79
N ASN A 333 27.98 -16.49 3.12
CA ASN A 333 28.46 -16.28 4.48
C ASN A 333 27.45 -15.42 5.26
N ASN A 334 26.66 -16.04 6.14
CA ASN A 334 26.01 -15.52 7.37
C ASN A 334 25.28 -14.15 7.37
N GLN A 335 25.21 -13.37 6.29
CA GLN A 335 24.57 -12.05 6.29
C GLN A 335 23.04 -12.14 6.24
N ASP A 336 22.49 -13.08 5.46
CA ASP A 336 21.07 -13.44 5.50
C ASP A 336 20.91 -14.96 5.29
N PRO A 337 20.58 -15.72 6.34
CA PRO A 337 20.43 -17.18 6.27
C PRO A 337 19.18 -17.65 5.51
N LEU A 338 18.24 -16.75 5.21
CA LEU A 338 17.03 -17.06 4.44
C LEU A 338 17.16 -16.65 2.97
N ALA A 339 18.29 -16.05 2.58
CA ALA A 339 18.53 -15.64 1.20
C ALA A 339 18.50 -16.84 0.24
N GLY A 340 17.94 -16.60 -0.93
CA GLY A 340 17.81 -17.58 -2.01
C GLY A 340 17.34 -16.92 -3.29
N LYS A 341 17.12 -17.73 -4.32
CA LYS A 341 16.66 -17.27 -5.62
C LYS A 341 15.39 -18.02 -6.00
N LEU A 342 14.32 -17.27 -6.26
CA LEU A 342 13.10 -17.77 -6.87
C LEU A 342 13.29 -17.83 -8.39
N LYS A 343 12.99 -18.99 -8.97
CA LYS A 343 12.81 -19.16 -10.41
C LYS A 343 11.33 -19.42 -10.64
N VAL A 344 10.67 -18.53 -11.39
CA VAL A 344 9.26 -18.66 -11.77
C VAL A 344 9.20 -19.01 -13.25
N ASP A 345 8.35 -19.96 -13.61
CA ASP A 345 8.02 -20.28 -15.00
C ASP A 345 6.63 -19.70 -15.31
N ASP A 346 6.62 -18.55 -15.97
CA ASP A 346 5.41 -17.81 -16.29
C ASP A 346 4.47 -18.59 -17.24
N TYR A 347 5.01 -19.51 -18.05
CA TYR A 347 4.21 -20.31 -18.99
C TYR A 347 3.36 -21.37 -18.27
N LEU A 348 3.78 -21.79 -17.07
CA LEU A 348 3.05 -22.77 -16.27
C LEU A 348 1.94 -22.13 -15.42
N ILE A 349 1.88 -20.80 -15.36
CA ILE A 349 0.85 -20.08 -14.61
C ILE A 349 -0.40 -19.91 -15.48
N HIS A 350 -1.52 -20.45 -15.00
CA HIS A 350 -2.82 -20.33 -15.63
C HIS A 350 -3.61 -19.15 -15.05
N TRP A 351 -3.71 -18.04 -15.78
CA TRP A 351 -4.56 -16.91 -15.39
C TRP A 351 -6.01 -17.12 -15.88
N LEU A 352 -6.95 -17.03 -14.95
CA LEU A 352 -8.39 -17.16 -15.22
C LEU A 352 -9.10 -15.81 -15.35
N THR A 353 -8.32 -14.74 -15.46
CA THR A 353 -8.80 -13.39 -15.73
C THR A 353 -9.50 -13.32 -17.09
N PRO A 354 -10.45 -12.39 -17.30
CA PRO A 354 -11.20 -12.32 -18.56
C PRO A 354 -10.33 -12.07 -19.80
N ASP A 355 -9.18 -11.42 -19.61
CA ASP A 355 -8.17 -11.13 -20.62
C ASP A 355 -7.03 -12.16 -20.67
N GLY A 356 -6.97 -13.09 -19.72
CA GLY A 356 -5.89 -14.09 -19.60
C GLY A 356 -4.54 -13.49 -19.15
N GLU A 357 -4.54 -12.22 -18.75
CA GLU A 357 -3.34 -11.49 -18.33
C GLU A 357 -3.16 -11.52 -16.80
N ILE A 358 -1.96 -11.14 -16.36
CA ILE A 358 -1.64 -11.03 -14.93
C ILE A 358 -2.57 -9.97 -14.28
N PRO A 359 -3.33 -10.32 -13.23
CA PRO A 359 -4.23 -9.38 -12.57
C PRO A 359 -3.44 -8.23 -11.94
N LYS A 360 -4.04 -7.03 -11.92
CA LYS A 360 -3.47 -5.87 -11.22
C LYS A 360 -3.66 -6.03 -9.71
N ASP A 361 -2.74 -5.48 -8.92
CA ASP A 361 -2.76 -5.54 -7.46
C ASP A 361 -3.79 -4.60 -6.81
N GLY A 362 -4.42 -3.75 -7.62
CA GLY A 362 -5.43 -2.79 -7.18
C GLY A 362 -4.89 -1.45 -6.72
N MET A 363 -3.58 -1.20 -6.86
CA MET A 363 -3.04 0.15 -6.71
C MET A 363 -3.68 1.09 -7.74
N ILE A 364 -4.23 2.19 -7.25
CA ILE A 364 -4.63 3.31 -8.10
C ILE A 364 -3.32 4.03 -8.44
N PRO A 365 -2.93 4.13 -9.73
CA PRO A 365 -1.74 4.89 -10.09
C PRO A 365 -1.88 6.32 -9.57
N PRO A 366 -0.80 6.96 -9.09
CA PRO A 366 -0.87 8.34 -8.62
C PRO A 366 -1.48 9.22 -9.72
N PRO A 367 -2.28 10.24 -9.35
CA PRO A 367 -2.92 11.10 -10.34
C PRO A 367 -1.86 11.65 -11.30
N LEU A 368 -2.13 11.51 -12.59
CA LEU A 368 -1.24 11.95 -13.66
C LEU A 368 -0.94 13.43 -13.48
N CYS A 369 0.33 13.77 -13.22
CA CYS A 369 0.71 15.17 -13.02
C CYS A 369 0.72 15.88 -14.38
N LEU A 370 -0.33 16.64 -14.67
CA LEU A 370 -0.45 17.45 -15.89
C LEU A 370 0.73 18.44 -16.08
N VAL A 371 1.43 18.77 -14.99
CA VAL A 371 2.55 19.71 -14.92
C VAL A 371 3.88 19.01 -14.60
N GLU A 372 4.09 17.76 -15.01
CA GLU A 372 5.33 17.01 -14.73
C GLU A 372 6.59 17.76 -15.19
N GLY A 373 6.56 18.40 -16.38
CA GLY A 373 7.67 19.21 -16.88
C GLY A 373 7.97 20.44 -16.01
N PHE A 374 6.92 21.08 -15.48
CA PHE A 374 7.02 22.27 -14.62
C PHE A 374 7.43 21.91 -13.19
N LYS A 375 6.94 20.78 -12.67
CA LYS A 375 7.40 20.16 -11.41
C LYS A 375 8.91 19.89 -11.45
N ASN A 376 9.39 19.30 -12.55
CA ASN A 376 10.83 19.03 -12.74
C ASN A 376 11.65 20.31 -12.87
N LEU A 377 11.12 21.36 -13.52
CA LEU A 377 11.77 22.68 -13.60
C LEU A 377 11.94 23.34 -12.23
N LEU A 378 10.96 23.18 -11.34
CA LEU A 378 10.99 23.74 -9.98
C LEU A 378 11.71 22.84 -8.96
N GLY A 379 12.06 21.60 -9.31
CA GLY A 379 12.70 20.64 -8.41
C GLY A 379 11.81 20.17 -7.26
N VAL A 380 10.49 20.26 -7.41
CA VAL A 380 9.52 19.92 -6.35
C VAL A 380 9.12 18.44 -6.48
N LYS A 381 9.05 17.71 -5.36
CA LYS A 381 8.70 16.27 -5.37
C LYS A 381 7.20 16.02 -5.54
N ASP A 382 6.38 16.90 -4.96
CA ASP A 382 4.92 16.73 -4.93
C ASP A 382 4.23 17.51 -6.06
N CYS A 383 3.35 16.83 -6.79
CA CYS A 383 2.60 17.44 -7.89
C CYS A 383 1.61 18.51 -7.42
N GLU A 384 1.02 18.35 -6.24
CA GLU A 384 0.09 19.33 -5.66
C GLU A 384 0.75 20.68 -5.41
N ILE A 385 1.97 20.66 -4.89
CA ILE A 385 2.77 21.87 -4.64
C ILE A 385 3.10 22.56 -5.97
N ALA A 386 3.45 21.79 -7.01
CA ALA A 386 3.72 22.33 -8.34
C ALA A 386 2.47 23.01 -8.95
N ILE A 387 1.27 22.44 -8.77
CA ILE A 387 0.00 23.02 -9.22
C ILE A 387 -0.30 24.32 -8.48
N VAL A 388 -0.11 24.36 -7.17
CA VAL A 388 -0.32 25.58 -6.36
C VAL A 388 0.61 26.70 -6.84
N ILE A 389 1.89 26.40 -7.05
CA ILE A 389 2.87 27.39 -7.53
C ILE A 389 2.49 27.91 -8.94
N ALA A 390 2.07 27.01 -9.84
CA ALA A 390 1.64 27.40 -11.19
C ALA A 390 0.45 28.37 -11.14
N ASN A 391 -0.55 28.09 -10.30
CA ASN A 391 -1.71 28.95 -10.14
C ASN A 391 -1.35 30.31 -9.56
N VAL A 392 -0.49 30.36 -8.53
CA VAL A 392 -0.03 31.63 -7.93
C VAL A 392 0.72 32.48 -8.97
N MET A 393 1.62 31.88 -9.76
CA MET A 393 2.31 32.60 -10.82
C MET A 393 1.35 33.08 -11.92
N GLY A 394 0.34 32.27 -12.27
CA GLY A 394 -0.71 32.66 -13.20
C GLY A 394 -1.50 33.88 -12.73
N PHE A 395 -1.92 33.90 -11.46
CA PHE A 395 -2.64 35.04 -10.88
C PHE A 395 -1.78 36.31 -10.79
N LEU A 396 -0.50 36.19 -10.43
CA LEU A 396 0.42 37.32 -10.42
C LEU A 396 0.65 37.88 -11.82
N PHE A 397 0.78 37.02 -12.82
CA PHE A 397 0.95 37.43 -14.21
C PHE A 397 -0.30 38.15 -14.74
N ILE A 398 -1.49 37.59 -14.54
CA ILE A 398 -2.75 38.23 -14.92
C ILE A 398 -2.94 39.56 -14.17
N GLY A 399 -2.65 39.58 -12.86
CA GLY A 399 -2.70 40.78 -12.04
C GLY A 399 -1.78 41.88 -12.57
N SER A 400 -0.54 41.53 -12.96
CA SER A 400 0.40 42.49 -13.54
C SER A 400 -0.08 43.08 -14.87
N ILE A 401 -0.69 42.27 -15.73
CA ILE A 401 -1.25 42.72 -17.01
C ILE A 401 -2.42 43.68 -16.76
N LEU A 402 -3.33 43.35 -15.85
CA LEU A 402 -4.45 44.21 -15.50
C LEU A 402 -3.98 45.55 -14.93
N LEU A 403 -2.92 45.53 -14.11
CA LEU A 403 -2.34 46.74 -13.53
C LEU A 403 -1.69 47.62 -14.61
N ILE A 404 -0.99 47.03 -15.58
CA ILE A 404 -0.42 47.75 -16.74
C ILE A 404 -1.54 48.37 -17.59
N VAL A 405 -2.60 47.62 -17.88
CA VAL A 405 -3.76 48.11 -18.64
C VAL A 405 -4.44 49.27 -17.90
N PHE A 406 -4.61 49.14 -16.58
CA PHE A 406 -5.19 50.17 -15.74
C PHE A 406 -4.33 51.46 -15.74
N ILE A 407 -3.01 51.33 -15.60
CA ILE A 407 -2.08 52.48 -15.67
C ILE A 407 -2.18 53.17 -17.03
N ARG A 408 -2.18 52.40 -18.13
CA ARG A 408 -2.34 52.93 -19.49
C ARG A 408 -3.66 53.67 -19.68
N PHE A 409 -4.77 53.07 -19.21
CA PHE A 409 -6.09 53.68 -19.28
C PHE A 409 -6.17 54.98 -18.47
N TYR A 410 -5.59 54.96 -17.26
CA TYR A 410 -5.52 56.13 -16.40
C TYR A 410 -4.71 57.28 -17.04
N GLN A 411 -3.58 56.98 -17.67
CA GLN A 411 -2.78 57.98 -18.40
C GLN A 411 -3.57 58.61 -19.55
N ILE A 412 -4.25 57.80 -20.37
CA ILE A 412 -5.07 58.30 -21.48
C ILE A 412 -6.18 59.25 -20.97
N LYS A 413 -6.89 58.87 -19.90
CA LYS A 413 -7.95 59.70 -19.32
C LYS A 413 -7.42 61.01 -18.71
N LYS A 414 -6.23 60.98 -18.13
CA LYS A 414 -5.57 62.18 -17.61
C LYS A 414 -5.24 63.16 -18.74
N ASP A 415 -4.74 62.68 -19.87
CA ASP A 415 -4.42 63.53 -21.03
C ASP A 415 -5.68 64.16 -21.66
N GLU A 416 -6.81 63.44 -21.68
CA GLU A 416 -8.11 63.99 -22.12
C GLU A 416 -8.58 65.14 -21.20
N LEU A 417 -8.46 64.97 -19.88
CA LEU A 417 -8.84 65.99 -18.90
C LEU A 417 -7.94 67.24 -18.98
N GLU A 418 -6.65 67.08 -19.22
CA GLU A 418 -5.71 68.20 -19.39
C GLU A 418 -6.00 68.99 -20.68
N LYS A 419 -6.42 68.33 -21.77
CA LYS A 419 -6.86 68.99 -23.01
C LYS A 419 -8.13 69.81 -22.81
N ILE A 420 -9.10 69.33 -22.03
CA ILE A 420 -10.32 70.08 -21.70
C ILE A 420 -10.01 71.31 -20.86
N LYS A 421 -9.06 71.21 -19.92
CA LYS A 421 -8.63 72.32 -19.05
C LYS A 421 -7.92 73.45 -19.83
N ASN A 422 -7.24 73.13 -20.92
CA ASN A 422 -6.53 74.11 -21.77
C ASN A 422 -7.39 74.68 -22.92
N ASN A 423 -8.64 74.25 -23.09
CA ASN A 423 -9.54 74.85 -24.08
C ASN A 423 -10.07 76.20 -23.56
N ASN A 424 -9.68 77.27 -24.26
CA ASN A 424 -9.88 78.70 -24.00
C ASN A 424 -11.34 79.22 -23.98
N ASP A 425 -12.36 78.39 -23.76
CA ASP A 425 -13.76 78.83 -23.78
C ASP A 425 -14.19 79.57 -22.50
N VAL A 426 -13.57 79.27 -21.35
CA VAL A 426 -13.93 79.94 -20.08
C VAL A 426 -13.35 81.36 -19.99
N LEU A 427 -12.17 81.60 -20.56
CA LEU A 427 -11.50 82.90 -20.52
C LEU A 427 -12.16 83.93 -21.46
N ASN A 428 -12.76 83.46 -22.57
CA ASN A 428 -13.44 84.33 -23.53
C ASN A 428 -14.78 84.89 -23.02
N ILE A 429 -15.44 84.22 -22.08
CA ILE A 429 -16.70 84.70 -21.48
C ILE A 429 -16.41 85.84 -20.49
N ALA A 430 -15.34 85.74 -19.70
CA ALA A 430 -14.95 86.76 -18.74
C ALA A 430 -14.62 88.11 -19.42
N ASN A 431 -13.88 88.09 -20.54
CA ASN A 431 -13.51 89.30 -21.28
C ASN A 431 -14.69 89.99 -22.02
N LYS A 432 -15.81 89.28 -22.24
CA LYS A 432 -17.03 89.88 -22.83
C LYS A 432 -17.90 90.61 -21.81
N LEU A 433 -17.82 90.24 -20.53
CA LEU A 433 -18.65 90.79 -19.45
C LEU A 433 -18.11 92.14 -18.91
N ASP A 434 -16.79 92.39 -19.00
CA ASP A 434 -16.16 93.64 -18.56
C ASP A 434 -16.68 94.89 -19.31
N LYS A 435 -17.18 94.73 -20.55
CA LYS A 435 -17.73 95.84 -21.35
C LYS A 435 -19.04 96.43 -20.82
N TRP A 436 -19.67 95.79 -19.82
CA TRP A 436 -20.99 96.17 -19.30
C TRP A 436 -20.96 96.54 -17.81
N GLU A 437 -19.78 96.68 -17.20
CA GLU A 437 -19.64 97.17 -15.82
C GLU A 437 -19.79 98.71 -15.77
N ILE A 438 -20.66 99.22 -14.89
CA ILE A 438 -20.88 100.66 -14.67
C ILE A 438 -20.41 101.01 -13.25
N ALA A 439 -19.63 102.10 -13.11
CA ALA A 439 -19.18 102.56 -11.80
C ALA A 439 -20.36 102.94 -10.90
N ARG A 440 -20.33 102.51 -9.62
CA ARG A 440 -21.42 102.73 -8.65
C ARG A 440 -21.80 104.21 -8.46
N VAL A 441 -20.84 105.11 -8.63
CA VAL A 441 -21.05 106.57 -8.54
C VAL A 441 -21.97 107.10 -9.65
N ASN A 442 -22.07 106.38 -10.76
CA ASN A 442 -22.88 106.75 -11.91
C ASN A 442 -24.27 106.11 -11.88
N VAL A 443 -24.68 105.49 -10.77
CA VAL A 443 -25.98 104.83 -10.63
C VAL A 443 -26.75 105.41 -9.44
N VAL A 444 -27.92 105.99 -9.70
CA VAL A 444 -28.84 106.51 -8.69
C VAL A 444 -29.99 105.52 -8.51
N ILE A 445 -30.14 104.99 -7.30
CA ILE A 445 -31.16 103.99 -6.98
C ILE A 445 -32.40 104.70 -6.44
N ASN A 446 -33.54 104.54 -7.10
CA ASN A 446 -34.80 105.23 -6.74
C ASN A 446 -35.71 104.34 -5.88
N ARG A 447 -35.78 103.03 -6.13
CA ARG A 447 -36.64 102.10 -5.37
C ARG A 447 -36.17 100.65 -5.44
N LYS A 448 -36.49 99.85 -4.41
CA LYS A 448 -36.34 98.38 -4.44
C LYS A 448 -37.53 97.77 -5.17
N ILE A 449 -37.28 96.92 -6.16
CA ILE A 449 -38.33 96.29 -7.00
C ILE A 449 -38.62 94.85 -6.54
N GLY A 450 -37.60 94.12 -6.06
CA GLY A 450 -37.79 92.76 -5.58
C GLY A 450 -36.50 92.10 -5.12
N GLU A 451 -36.57 90.81 -4.76
CA GLU A 451 -35.42 89.95 -4.46
C GLU A 451 -35.55 88.68 -5.29
N GLY A 452 -34.49 88.31 -6.01
CA GLY A 452 -34.40 87.07 -6.76
C GLY A 452 -33.25 86.19 -6.27
N ALA A 453 -33.09 85.00 -6.86
CA ALA A 453 -32.12 83.99 -6.45
C ALA A 453 -30.64 84.44 -6.46
N PHE A 454 -30.33 85.59 -7.08
CA PHE A 454 -28.98 86.14 -7.17
C PHE A 454 -28.83 87.50 -6.46
N GLY A 455 -29.82 87.93 -5.64
CA GLY A 455 -29.79 89.16 -4.84
C GLY A 455 -30.97 90.12 -5.06
N TYR A 456 -30.84 91.34 -4.52
CA TYR A 456 -31.86 92.39 -4.63
C TYR A 456 -31.86 93.10 -5.99
N VAL A 457 -33.06 93.32 -6.53
CA VAL A 457 -33.27 94.11 -7.76
C VAL A 457 -33.74 95.51 -7.38
N TYR A 458 -33.05 96.51 -7.93
CA TYR A 458 -33.35 97.92 -7.74
C TYR A 458 -33.72 98.59 -9.05
N GLY A 459 -34.68 99.52 -8.99
CA GLY A 459 -34.99 100.45 -10.07
C GLY A 459 -34.30 101.78 -9.84
N GLY A 460 -33.66 102.32 -10.86
CA GLY A 460 -32.87 103.53 -10.78
C GLY A 460 -32.50 104.08 -12.14
N GLU A 461 -31.70 105.14 -12.14
CA GLU A 461 -31.15 105.78 -13.33
C GLU A 461 -29.63 105.61 -13.33
N ALA A 462 -29.03 105.41 -14.50
CA ALA A 462 -27.58 105.35 -14.64
C ALA A 462 -27.07 106.33 -15.70
N PHE A 463 -25.94 106.95 -15.41
CA PHE A 463 -25.23 107.86 -16.28
C PHE A 463 -24.13 107.09 -17.01
N PHE A 464 -24.15 107.14 -18.34
CA PHE A 464 -23.11 106.57 -19.18
C PHE A 464 -22.19 107.70 -19.65
N ASP A 465 -20.87 107.52 -19.49
CA ASP A 465 -19.86 108.56 -19.70
C ASP A 465 -20.06 109.34 -21.01
N GLY A 466 -20.11 110.67 -20.90
CA GLY A 466 -19.99 111.60 -22.02
C GLY A 466 -21.28 112.17 -22.62
N SER A 467 -22.48 111.89 -22.07
CA SER A 467 -23.70 112.58 -22.51
C SER A 467 -24.60 113.00 -21.34
N SER A 468 -24.95 114.28 -21.28
CA SER A 468 -25.88 114.90 -20.32
C SER A 468 -27.35 114.55 -20.63
N ARG A 469 -27.64 113.27 -20.85
CA ARG A 469 -29.00 112.73 -21.02
C ARG A 469 -29.22 111.55 -20.07
N CYS A 470 -30.12 111.72 -19.10
CA CYS A 470 -30.53 110.66 -18.20
C CYS A 470 -31.34 109.60 -18.96
N LYS A 471 -30.94 108.32 -18.90
CA LYS A 471 -31.71 107.21 -19.46
C LYS A 471 -32.38 106.45 -18.33
N ASN A 472 -33.72 106.40 -18.36
CA ASN A 472 -34.51 105.56 -17.48
C ASN A 472 -34.21 104.08 -17.79
N LEU A 473 -33.62 103.36 -16.83
CA LEU A 473 -33.31 101.94 -16.99
C LEU A 473 -34.62 101.14 -16.91
N LYS A 474 -35.28 100.94 -18.05
CA LYS A 474 -36.50 100.10 -18.14
C LYS A 474 -36.22 98.59 -18.07
N ASN A 475 -34.96 98.16 -18.04
CA ASN A 475 -34.57 96.75 -17.93
C ASN A 475 -33.80 96.48 -16.63
N TRP A 476 -33.98 95.27 -16.10
CA TRP A 476 -33.60 94.81 -14.76
C TRP A 476 -32.08 94.64 -14.64
N PHE A 477 -31.47 95.17 -13.57
CA PHE A 477 -30.04 94.97 -13.28
C PHE A 477 -29.83 94.44 -11.86
N TYR A 478 -28.87 93.53 -11.73
CA TYR A 478 -28.40 92.99 -10.45
C TYR A 478 -27.18 93.76 -9.97
N ILE A 479 -27.21 94.26 -8.74
CA ILE A 479 -26.05 94.87 -8.11
C ILE A 479 -25.41 93.82 -7.19
N ARG A 480 -24.26 93.29 -7.60
CA ARG A 480 -23.47 92.35 -6.79
C ARG A 480 -22.24 93.06 -6.21
N ARG A 481 -22.08 93.10 -4.89
CA ARG A 481 -20.83 93.55 -4.25
C ARG A 481 -19.74 92.50 -4.51
N LYS A 482 -18.59 92.94 -5.03
CA LYS A 482 -17.43 92.08 -5.30
C LYS A 482 -16.73 91.77 -3.97
N THR A 483 -17.04 90.64 -3.34
CA THR A 483 -16.21 90.06 -2.27
C THR A 483 -15.07 89.27 -2.89
N ARG A 484 -13.81 89.65 -2.60
CA ARG A 484 -12.62 88.91 -3.03
C ARG A 484 -12.59 87.54 -2.35
N PHE A 485 -12.76 86.46 -3.11
CA PHE A 485 -12.46 85.10 -2.63
C PHE A 485 -10.96 84.82 -2.80
N SER A 486 -10.27 84.65 -1.67
CA SER A 486 -8.91 84.14 -1.58
C SER A 486 -8.93 82.62 -1.76
N GLN A 487 -8.09 82.10 -2.67
CA GLN A 487 -7.82 80.67 -2.80
C GLN A 487 -7.26 80.09 -1.49
N ARG A 488 -7.85 78.99 -1.01
CA ARG A 488 -7.14 78.02 -0.17
C ARG A 488 -7.60 76.62 -0.55
N SER A 489 -6.63 75.79 -0.92
CA SER A 489 -6.76 74.41 -1.36
C SER A 489 -6.39 73.44 -0.24
N ARG A 490 -7.02 72.25 -0.31
CA ARG A 490 -6.76 70.98 0.43
C ARG A 490 -7.14 71.01 1.92
N SER A 491 -7.78 69.99 2.49
CA SER A 491 -7.68 68.54 2.28
C SER A 491 -8.97 67.84 2.72
N TYR A 492 -9.33 66.72 2.08
CA TYR A 492 -10.32 65.76 2.59
C TYR A 492 -9.58 64.45 2.91
N GLU A 493 -9.53 64.09 4.20
CA GLU A 493 -9.64 62.72 4.72
C GLU A 493 -11.05 62.22 4.35
N THR A 494 -11.40 60.94 4.15
CA THR A 494 -11.14 59.65 4.83
C THR A 494 -11.77 58.59 3.86
N ILE A 495 -11.41 57.31 3.75
CA ILE A 495 -11.36 56.17 4.69
C ILE A 495 -10.45 55.10 4.06
#